data_AF-A0A7S3S9J6-F1
#
_entry.id   AF-A0A7S3S9J6-F1
#
_cell.length_a   1.000
_cell.length_b   1.000
_cell.length_c   1.000
_cell.angle_alpha   90.00
_cell.angle_beta   90.00
_cell.angle_gamma   90.00
#
_symmetry.space_group_name_H-M   'P 1'
#
loop_
_entity.id
_entity.type
_entity.pdbx_description
1 polymer ?
#
loop_
_entity_poly.entity_id
_entity_poly.type
_entity_poly.pdbx_seq_one_letter_code
_entity_poly.pdbx_strand_id
1 'polypeptide(L)'
;APLLLVVAALLAVGAFAGPVQPINAELAVEVTYPADENAIEATQQLCGNLFSALLLPICEYAAHYEFAVPAIPGTSPPGGKGLLATDSIQGDTLVLLVLIAAVGLYFSTFSGRLRRTEIDNEKCAVEEEDTAPKATKQARPQPGAAKEPVAA
;
A
#
# COMPACT_ATOMS: atom_id res chain seq x y z
N ALA A 1 -24.70 17.70 21.94
CA ALA A 1 -23.24 17.53 22.09
C ALA A 1 -22.76 16.14 21.66
N PRO A 2 -23.23 15.00 22.20
CA PRO A 2 -22.66 13.68 21.87
C PRO A 2 -22.88 13.26 20.42
N LEU A 3 -24.05 13.56 19.83
CA LEU A 3 -24.33 13.26 18.42
C LEU A 3 -23.35 13.96 17.47
N LEU A 4 -23.03 15.23 17.73
CA LEU A 4 -22.11 16.01 16.89
C LEU A 4 -20.68 15.46 16.96
N LEU A 5 -20.28 14.96 18.14
CA LEU A 5 -19.01 14.25 18.32
C LEU A 5 -18.97 12.95 17.51
N VAL A 6 -20.03 12.14 17.57
CA VAL A 6 -20.12 10.89 16.79
C VAL A 6 -20.09 11.19 15.29
N VAL A 7 -20.84 12.17 14.82
CA VAL A 7 -20.84 12.58 13.41
C VAL A 7 -19.47 13.09 12.99
N ALA A 8 -18.81 13.92 13.80
CA ALA A 8 -17.46 14.40 13.52
C ALA A 8 -16.44 13.25 13.47
N ALA A 9 -16.55 12.26 14.37
CA ALA A 9 -15.70 11.08 14.36
C ALA A 9 -15.93 10.22 13.10
N LEU A 10 -17.18 10.00 12.71
CA LEU A 10 -17.52 9.28 11.47
C LEU A 10 -17.03 10.02 10.23
N LEU A 11 -17.15 11.34 10.19
CA LEU A 11 -16.60 12.16 9.09
C LEU A 11 -15.07 12.08 9.04
N ALA A 12 -14.39 12.14 10.19
CA ALA A 12 -12.94 11.98 10.24
C ALA A 12 -12.52 10.60 9.73
N VAL A 13 -13.17 9.53 10.22
CA VAL A 13 -12.90 8.17 9.76
C VAL A 13 -13.14 8.05 8.25
N GLY A 14 -14.26 8.58 7.73
CA GLY A 14 -14.55 8.59 6.30
C GLY A 14 -13.53 9.36 5.47
N ALA A 15 -13.05 10.51 5.97
CA ALA A 15 -12.05 11.32 5.29
C ALA A 15 -10.68 10.62 5.21
N PHE A 16 -10.29 9.84 6.23
CA PHE A 16 -9.05 9.07 6.22
C PHE A 16 -9.18 7.73 5.47
N ALA A 17 -10.26 6.98 5.71
CA ALA A 17 -10.43 5.65 5.13
C ALA A 17 -10.91 5.69 3.66
N GLY A 18 -11.62 6.75 3.26
CA GLY A 18 -12.17 6.89 1.92
C GLY A 18 -11.10 6.81 0.82
N PRO A 19 -10.04 7.63 0.85
CA PRO A 19 -8.96 7.57 -0.14
C PRO A 19 -8.16 6.26 -0.14
N VAL A 20 -8.10 5.56 1.00
CA VAL A 20 -7.35 4.30 1.12
C VAL A 20 -7.98 3.18 0.30
N GLN A 21 -9.31 3.19 0.13
CA GLN A 21 -10.02 2.12 -0.59
C GLN A 21 -9.65 2.06 -2.08
N PRO A 22 -9.73 3.16 -2.89
CA PRO A 22 -9.30 3.13 -4.28
C PRO A 22 -7.82 2.80 -4.46
N ILE A 23 -6.95 3.31 -3.57
CA ILE A 23 -5.50 3.06 -3.65
C ILE A 23 -5.20 1.57 -3.44
N ASN A 24 -5.84 0.95 -2.45
CA ASN A 24 -5.65 -0.48 -2.18
C ASN A 24 -6.21 -1.37 -3.32
N ALA A 25 -7.29 -0.94 -3.99
CA ALA A 25 -7.82 -1.64 -5.15
C ALA A 25 -6.80 -1.62 -6.31
N GLU A 26 -6.29 -0.43 -6.69
CA GLU A 26 -5.31 -0.29 -7.78
C GLU A 26 -4.03 -1.09 -7.52
N LEU A 27 -3.46 -0.99 -6.30
CA LEU A 27 -2.25 -1.74 -5.92
C LEU A 27 -2.47 -3.25 -5.96
N ALA A 28 -3.67 -3.73 -5.62
CA ALA A 28 -3.97 -5.15 -5.69
C ALA A 28 -3.98 -5.65 -7.15
N VAL A 29 -4.50 -4.85 -8.09
CA VAL A 29 -4.44 -5.14 -9.53
C VAL A 29 -3.00 -5.20 -10.02
N GLU A 30 -2.15 -4.25 -9.62
CA GLU A 30 -0.74 -4.23 -10.02
C GLU A 30 0.05 -5.46 -9.54
N VAL A 31 -0.21 -5.92 -8.32
CA VAL A 31 0.49 -7.07 -7.71
C VAL A 31 -0.02 -8.41 -8.27
N THR A 32 -1.28 -8.50 -8.68
CA THR A 32 -1.91 -9.75 -9.10
C THR A 32 -2.01 -9.93 -10.62
N TYR A 33 -1.41 -9.04 -11.41
CA TYR A 33 -1.37 -9.15 -12.87
C TYR A 33 -0.88 -10.55 -13.34
N PRO A 34 -1.54 -11.18 -14.34
CA PRO A 34 -2.60 -10.67 -15.21
C PRO A 34 -4.04 -11.01 -14.76
N ALA A 35 -4.34 -10.98 -13.46
CA ALA A 35 -5.71 -11.22 -12.98
C ALA A 35 -6.69 -10.11 -13.38
N ASP A 36 -7.96 -10.47 -13.58
CA ASP A 36 -9.04 -9.53 -13.92
C ASP A 36 -9.35 -8.60 -12.74
N GLU A 37 -9.43 -7.30 -13.01
CA GLU A 37 -9.76 -6.25 -12.04
C GLU A 37 -11.07 -6.53 -11.29
N ASN A 38 -12.13 -6.91 -12.01
CA ASN A 38 -13.42 -7.26 -11.42
C ASN A 38 -13.33 -8.46 -10.46
N ALA A 39 -12.44 -9.42 -10.73
CA ALA A 39 -12.26 -10.58 -9.86
C ALA A 39 -11.57 -10.18 -8.56
N ILE A 40 -10.66 -9.20 -8.62
CA ILE A 40 -9.94 -8.67 -7.45
C ILE A 40 -10.88 -7.85 -6.58
N GLU A 41 -11.69 -6.96 -7.18
CA GLU A 41 -12.70 -6.20 -6.46
C GLU A 41 -13.71 -7.14 -5.77
N ALA A 42 -14.22 -8.15 -6.49
CA ALA A 42 -15.12 -9.15 -5.92
C ALA A 42 -14.46 -9.93 -4.76
N THR A 43 -13.17 -10.26 -4.88
CA THR A 43 -12.42 -10.93 -3.81
C THR A 43 -12.26 -10.02 -2.59
N GLN A 44 -11.91 -8.75 -2.79
CA GLN A 44 -11.77 -7.78 -1.70
C GLN A 44 -13.10 -7.57 -0.97
N GLN A 45 -14.21 -7.43 -1.71
CA GLN A 45 -15.53 -7.27 -1.13
C GLN A 45 -15.99 -8.54 -0.38
N LEU A 46 -15.78 -9.72 -0.97
CA LEU A 46 -16.10 -11.00 -0.34
C LEU A 46 -15.29 -11.20 0.95
N CYS A 47 -13.97 -11.02 0.89
CA CYS A 47 -13.08 -11.16 2.04
C CYS A 47 -13.37 -10.11 3.11
N GLY A 48 -13.63 -8.85 2.75
CA GLY A 48 -13.94 -7.78 3.69
C GLY A 48 -15.26 -8.03 4.44
N ASN A 49 -16.30 -8.47 3.73
CA ASN A 49 -17.58 -8.82 4.33
C ASN A 49 -17.48 -10.09 5.18
N LEU A 50 -16.77 -11.12 4.72
CA LEU A 50 -16.54 -12.35 5.47
C LEU A 50 -15.76 -12.06 6.76
N PHE A 51 -14.67 -11.29 6.67
CA PHE A 51 -13.86 -10.93 7.83
C PHE A 51 -14.68 -10.14 8.85
N SER A 52 -15.50 -9.18 8.40
CA SER A 52 -16.41 -8.43 9.27
C SER A 52 -17.43 -9.33 9.97
N ALA A 53 -18.01 -10.29 9.24
CA ALA A 53 -18.97 -11.25 9.80
C ALA A 53 -18.34 -12.18 10.84
N LEU A 54 -17.07 -12.57 10.66
CA LEU A 54 -16.32 -13.37 11.63
C LEU A 54 -15.87 -12.57 12.84
N LEU A 55 -15.56 -11.28 12.67
CA LEU A 55 -15.12 -10.41 13.75
C LEU A 55 -16.26 -10.07 14.71
N LEU A 56 -17.50 -9.95 14.21
CA LEU A 56 -18.66 -9.57 14.99
C LEU A 56 -18.91 -10.46 16.24
N PRO A 57 -19.01 -11.81 16.13
CA PRO A 57 -19.20 -12.67 17.30
C PRO A 57 -18.00 -12.64 18.26
N ILE A 58 -16.79 -12.40 17.75
CA ILE A 58 -15.58 -12.27 18.58
C ILE A 58 -15.66 -10.99 19.41
N CYS A 59 -16.03 -9.86 18.79
CA CYS A 59 -16.22 -8.59 19.48
C CYS A 59 -17.38 -8.64 20.48
N GLU A 60 -18.50 -9.29 20.12
CA GLU A 60 -19.63 -9.48 21.02
C GLU A 60 -19.22 -10.29 22.26
N TYR A 61 -18.48 -11.40 22.08
CA TYR A 61 -17.96 -12.17 23.19
C TYR A 61 -16.97 -11.36 24.05
N ALA A 62 -16.08 -10.59 23.41
CA ALA A 62 -15.09 -9.78 24.09
C ALA A 62 -15.70 -8.58 24.84
N ALA A 63 -16.85 -8.05 24.39
CA ALA A 63 -17.53 -6.93 25.02
C ALA A 63 -17.99 -7.23 26.47
N HIS A 64 -18.10 -8.51 26.84
CA HIS A 64 -18.41 -8.91 28.21
C HIS A 64 -17.25 -8.78 29.20
N TYR A 65 -16.03 -8.50 28.72
CA TYR A 65 -14.86 -8.33 29.56
C TYR A 65 -14.48 -6.86 29.67
N GLU A 66 -14.16 -6.42 30.88
CA GLU A 66 -13.66 -5.09 31.17
C GLU A 66 -12.26 -5.19 31.77
N PHE A 67 -11.31 -4.45 31.20
CA PHE A 67 -9.92 -4.47 31.63
C PHE A 67 -9.54 -3.13 32.24
N ALA A 68 -8.95 -3.14 33.43
CA ALA A 68 -8.38 -1.93 34.01
C ALA A 68 -7.10 -1.55 33.26
N VAL A 69 -7.02 -0.32 32.78
CA VAL A 69 -5.80 0.19 32.12
C VAL A 69 -4.92 0.83 33.19
N PRO A 70 -3.74 0.25 33.52
CA PRO A 70 -2.83 0.89 34.45
C PRO A 70 -2.34 2.21 33.87
N ALA A 71 -2.50 3.30 34.62
CA ALA A 71 -2.06 4.63 34.20
C ALA A 71 -0.55 4.62 33.87
N ILE A 72 -0.20 5.01 32.64
CA ILE A 72 1.21 5.17 32.25
C ILE A 72 1.76 6.42 32.95
N PRO A 73 2.80 6.31 33.80
CA PRO A 73 3.38 7.46 34.48
C PRO A 73 3.98 8.44 33.46
N GLY A 74 3.55 9.71 33.51
CA GLY A 74 4.14 10.80 32.72
C GLY A 74 3.34 11.27 31.49
N THR A 75 2.26 10.58 31.10
CA THR A 75 1.40 10.98 29.97
C THR A 75 0.09 11.64 30.40
N SER A 76 -0.09 11.90 31.70
CA SER A 76 -1.32 12.48 32.26
C SER A 76 -1.14 13.99 32.50
N PRO A 77 -1.95 14.87 31.88
CA PRO A 77 -1.93 16.30 32.19
C PRO A 77 -2.39 16.56 33.64
N PRO A 78 -1.91 17.63 34.30
CA PRO A 78 -2.31 17.96 35.67
C PRO A 78 -3.81 18.28 35.70
N GLY A 79 -4.60 17.36 36.28
CA GLY A 79 -6.05 17.46 36.41
C GLY A 79 -6.89 16.82 35.29
N GLY A 80 -6.28 16.11 34.34
CA GLY A 80 -6.99 15.43 33.25
C GLY A 80 -6.74 13.93 33.21
N LYS A 81 -7.77 13.17 32.82
CA LYS A 81 -7.61 11.77 32.42
C LYS A 81 -6.57 11.72 31.28
N GLY A 82 -5.67 10.74 31.27
CA GLY A 82 -4.56 10.65 30.30
C GLY A 82 -5.02 10.64 28.84
N LEU A 83 -4.10 10.54 27.87
CA LEU A 83 -4.42 10.59 26.43
C LEU A 83 -5.55 9.62 25.98
N LEU A 84 -5.74 8.51 26.70
CA LEU A 84 -6.83 7.54 26.48
C LEU A 84 -8.08 7.73 27.35
N ALA A 85 -8.14 8.80 28.14
CA ALA A 85 -9.28 9.32 28.92
C ALA A 85 -10.19 8.31 29.64
N THR A 86 -9.72 7.09 29.91
CA THR A 86 -10.56 5.99 30.40
C THR A 86 -9.84 5.22 31.50
N ASP A 87 -10.56 4.98 32.60
CA ASP A 87 -10.09 4.21 33.76
C ASP A 87 -10.17 2.69 33.49
N SER A 88 -10.93 2.29 32.45
CA SER A 88 -11.09 0.94 31.96
C SER A 88 -11.29 0.90 30.44
N ILE A 89 -10.84 -0.18 29.81
CA ILE A 89 -11.03 -0.46 28.38
C ILE A 89 -11.96 -1.67 28.23
N GLN A 90 -12.97 -1.53 27.38
CA GLN A 90 -13.88 -2.62 27.06
C GLN A 90 -13.18 -3.64 26.13
N GLY A 91 -13.45 -4.93 26.30
CA GLY A 91 -12.71 -5.99 25.62
C GLY A 91 -12.88 -5.98 24.10
N ASP A 92 -14.01 -5.55 23.56
CA ASP A 92 -14.21 -5.33 22.12
C ASP A 92 -13.26 -4.25 21.59
N THR A 93 -13.12 -3.14 22.32
CA THR A 93 -12.18 -2.06 21.97
C THR A 93 -10.75 -2.56 22.00
N LEU A 94 -10.40 -3.42 22.97
CA LEU A 94 -9.09 -4.05 23.05
C LEU A 94 -8.83 -4.99 21.86
N VAL A 95 -9.82 -5.81 21.47
CA VAL A 95 -9.74 -6.69 20.29
C VAL A 95 -9.50 -5.87 19.02
N LEU A 96 -10.24 -4.77 18.83
CA LEU A 96 -10.06 -3.87 17.69
C LEU A 96 -8.67 -3.20 17.70
N LEU A 97 -8.18 -2.80 18.88
CA LEU A 97 -6.84 -2.21 19.02
C LEU A 97 -5.74 -3.21 18.64
N VAL A 98 -5.84 -4.45 19.14
CA VAL A 98 -4.91 -5.54 18.80
C VAL A 98 -4.96 -5.85 17.32
N LEU A 99 -6.15 -5.88 16.73
CA LEU A 99 -6.32 -6.11 15.29
C LEU A 99 -5.66 -5.00 14.46
N ILE A 100 -5.86 -3.73 14.82
CA ILE A 100 -5.21 -2.59 14.15
C ILE A 100 -3.69 -2.72 14.24
N ALA A 101 -3.15 -3.07 15.41
CA ALA A 101 -1.72 -3.27 15.59
C ALA A 101 -1.20 -4.44 14.74
N ALA A 102 -1.90 -5.58 14.72
CA ALA A 102 -1.51 -6.76 13.95
C ALA A 102 -1.52 -6.47 12.43
N VAL A 103 -2.57 -5.80 11.94
CA VAL A 103 -2.68 -5.36 10.53
C VAL A 103 -1.57 -4.36 10.21
N GLY A 104 -1.36 -3.36 11.07
CA GLY A 104 -0.29 -2.38 10.90
C GLY A 104 1.10 -3.01 10.83
N LEU A 105 1.40 -3.96 11.72
CA LEU A 105 2.66 -4.70 11.71
C LEU A 105 2.79 -5.55 10.44
N TYR A 106 1.76 -6.29 10.06
CA TYR A 106 1.76 -7.10 8.86
C TYR A 106 2.06 -6.25 7.61
N PHE A 107 1.32 -5.15 7.41
CA PHE A 107 1.53 -4.25 6.28
C PHE A 107 2.86 -3.48 6.34
N SER A 108 3.38 -3.18 7.54
CA SER A 108 4.71 -2.56 7.68
C SER A 108 5.84 -3.47 7.15
N THR A 109 5.61 -4.78 7.15
CA THR A 109 6.56 -5.78 6.63
C THR A 109 6.23 -6.27 5.22
N PHE A 110 5.10 -5.83 4.66
CA PHE A 110 4.63 -6.28 3.35
C PHE A 110 5.47 -5.67 2.23
N SER A 111 6.16 -6.52 1.48
CA SER A 111 6.96 -6.14 0.30
C SER A 111 6.39 -6.82 -0.94
N GLY A 112 5.30 -6.27 -1.49
CA GLY A 112 4.72 -6.75 -2.74
C GLY A 112 5.57 -6.33 -3.95
N ARG A 113 5.95 -7.27 -4.81
CA ARG A 113 6.55 -6.94 -6.11
C ARG A 113 5.49 -6.38 -7.06
N LEU A 114 5.74 -5.20 -7.60
CA LEU A 114 4.88 -4.51 -8.58
C LEU A 114 5.09 -5.12 -9.97
N ARG A 115 4.38 -6.22 -10.26
CA ARG A 115 4.60 -7.02 -11.47
C ARG A 115 4.28 -6.26 -12.76
N ARG A 116 3.33 -5.32 -12.75
CA ARG A 116 3.01 -4.48 -13.91
C ARG A 116 4.15 -3.51 -14.27
N THR A 117 4.73 -2.83 -13.27
CA THR A 117 5.87 -1.92 -13.46
C THR A 117 7.13 -2.68 -13.88
N GLU A 118 7.34 -3.89 -13.37
CA GLU A 118 8.45 -4.75 -13.81
C GLU A 118 8.30 -5.14 -15.29
N ILE A 119 7.09 -5.55 -15.73
CA ILE A 119 6.82 -5.89 -17.13
C ILE A 119 6.92 -4.66 -18.06
N ASP A 120 6.45 -3.49 -17.63
CA ASP A 120 6.56 -2.26 -18.42
C ASP A 120 8.01 -1.77 -18.50
N ASN A 121 8.80 -1.90 -17.43
CA ASN A 121 10.25 -1.64 -17.47
C ASN A 121 10.99 -2.65 -18.37
N GLU A 122 10.62 -3.93 -18.33
CA GLU A 122 11.19 -4.96 -19.21
C GLU A 122 10.84 -4.69 -20.69
N LYS A 123 9.61 -4.29 -21.00
CA LYS A 123 9.23 -3.92 -22.37
C LYS A 123 9.97 -2.68 -22.88
N CYS A 124 10.10 -1.62 -22.07
CA CYS A 124 10.90 -0.45 -22.44
C CYS A 124 12.39 -0.80 -22.66
N ALA A 125 12.96 -1.69 -21.84
CA ALA A 125 14.35 -2.14 -22.04
C ALA A 125 14.54 -2.93 -23.34
N VAL A 126 13.54 -3.72 -23.73
CA VAL A 126 13.57 -4.48 -25.00
C VAL A 126 13.34 -3.57 -26.21
N GLU A 127 12.50 -2.53 -26.09
CA GLU A 127 12.27 -1.54 -27.16
C GLU A 127 13.49 -0.62 -27.40
N GLU A 128 14.25 -0.25 -26.35
CA GLU A 128 15.51 0.48 -26.50
C GLU A 128 16.61 -0.37 -27.17
N GLU A 129 16.64 -1.69 -26.94
CA GLU A 129 17.60 -2.57 -27.59
C GLU A 129 17.29 -2.77 -29.09
N ASP A 130 16.02 -2.78 -29.48
CA ASP A 130 15.58 -3.01 -30.87
C ASP A 130 15.56 -1.73 -31.74
N THR A 131 15.62 -0.54 -31.13
CA THR A 131 15.69 0.75 -31.86
C THR A 131 17.10 1.32 -32.05
N ALA A 132 18.14 0.67 -31.53
CA ALA A 132 19.52 1.09 -31.79
C ALA A 132 19.88 0.88 -33.29
N PRO A 133 20.26 1.93 -34.04
CA PRO A 133 20.54 1.80 -35.47
C PRO A 133 21.76 0.90 -35.67
N LYS A 134 21.55 -0.25 -36.32
CA LYS A 134 22.65 -1.11 -36.83
C LYS A 134 23.45 -0.29 -37.84
N ALA A 135 24.53 0.34 -37.37
CA ALA A 135 25.46 1.08 -38.20
C ALA A 135 26.15 0.10 -39.18
N THR A 136 25.62 0.07 -40.40
CA THR A 136 26.20 -0.59 -41.56
C THR A 136 27.63 -0.09 -41.77
N LYS A 137 28.63 -0.94 -41.50
CA LYS A 137 30.03 -0.70 -41.92
C LYS A 137 30.12 -0.81 -43.44
N GLN A 138 29.85 0.27 -44.16
CA GLN A 138 30.24 0.44 -45.55
C GLN A 138 31.50 1.31 -45.59
N ALA A 139 32.68 0.67 -45.53
CA ALA A 139 33.95 1.35 -45.72
C ALA A 139 34.20 1.54 -47.22
N ARG A 140 33.90 2.74 -47.73
CA ARG A 140 34.47 3.25 -49.00
C ARG A 140 35.66 4.15 -48.64
N PRO A 141 36.88 3.91 -49.15
CA PRO A 141 38.01 4.79 -48.89
C PRO A 141 37.88 6.08 -49.70
N GLN A 142 38.11 7.21 -49.01
CA GLN A 142 38.12 8.56 -49.60
C GLN A 142 39.42 8.86 -50.38
N PRO A 143 39.37 9.78 -51.36
CA PRO A 143 40.46 10.04 -52.29
C PRO A 143 41.46 11.09 -51.77
N GLY A 144 42.75 10.84 -51.99
CA GLY A 144 43.72 11.83 -52.47
C GLY A 144 44.39 12.78 -51.47
N ALA A 145 45.69 12.57 -51.21
CA ALA A 145 46.77 13.59 -51.23
C ALA A 145 48.09 12.94 -50.75
N ALA A 146 49.29 13.14 -51.30
CA ALA A 146 49.80 13.65 -52.57
C ALA A 146 51.33 13.35 -52.56
N LYS A 147 51.94 13.15 -53.75
CA LYS A 147 53.29 13.59 -54.21
C LYS A 147 53.98 12.56 -55.13
N GLU A 148 53.86 12.80 -56.45
CA GLU A 148 54.91 13.00 -57.49
C GLU A 148 56.34 12.39 -57.35
N PRO A 149 57.17 12.33 -58.42
CA PRO A 149 57.18 11.42 -59.59
C PRO A 149 58.58 10.76 -59.80
N VAL A 150 58.84 10.18 -60.98
CA VAL A 150 60.17 9.87 -61.60
C VAL A 150 60.83 8.55 -61.16
N ALA A 151 60.69 7.46 -61.93
CA ALA A 151 61.43 7.03 -63.14
C ALA A 151 62.74 6.28 -62.84
N ALA A 152 62.75 4.98 -63.18
CA ALA A 152 63.72 4.27 -64.04
C ALA A 152 63.56 2.76 -63.81
#